data_AF-A0A842U349-F1
#
_entry.id   AF-A0A842U349-F1
#
_cell.length_a   1.000
_cell.length_b   1.000
_cell.length_c   1.000
_cell.angle_alpha   90.00
_cell.angle_beta   90.00
_cell.angle_gamma   90.00
#
_symmetry.space_group_name_H-M   'P 1'
#
loop_
_entity.id
_entity.type
_entity.pdbx_description
1 polymer ?
#
loop_
_entity_poly.entity_id
_entity_poly.type
_entity_poly.pdbx_seq_one_letter_code
_entity_poly.pdbx_strand_id
1 'polypeptide(L)'
;MGVKIEKLAEKDKKVIKFRSIKKKAIAIDALNSIHQFLGVIRSKDGTLLKDSEGNVTSHLSGLFFRCVNFLENKINPIFVFDGEPPSLKQNVIKERKNRVKKAKEKLKNAKTKDQKHEIRKYAKQISTINIQIIKESKD
;
A
#
# COMPACT_ATOMS: atom_id res chain seq x y z
N MET A 1 2.69 6.09 4.03
CA MET A 1 2.41 6.90 5.25
C MET A 1 3.75 7.16 5.91
N GLY A 2 4.00 8.33 6.47
CA GLY A 2 5.30 8.63 7.08
C GLY A 2 5.36 10.02 7.70
N VAL A 3 6.55 10.41 8.17
CA VAL A 3 6.81 11.74 8.71
C VAL A 3 7.08 12.71 7.57
N LYS A 4 6.45 13.89 7.60
CA LYS A 4 6.56 14.91 6.53
C LYS A 4 7.84 15.74 6.70
N ILE A 5 9.00 15.14 6.42
CA ILE A 5 10.32 15.80 6.53
C ILE A 5 10.88 16.30 5.21
N GLU A 6 10.18 16.11 4.09
CA GLU A 6 10.71 16.39 2.74
C GLU A 6 11.27 17.83 2.60
N LYS A 7 10.54 18.83 3.08
CA LYS A 7 10.99 20.24 3.02
C LYS A 7 12.26 20.50 3.82
N LEU A 8 12.49 19.73 4.89
CA LEU A 8 13.67 19.90 5.74
C LEU A 8 14.92 19.29 5.09
N ALA A 9 14.74 18.22 4.30
CA ALA A 9 15.83 17.50 3.64
C ALA A 9 16.09 17.98 2.20
N GLU A 10 15.47 19.08 1.77
CA GLU A 10 15.48 19.52 0.36
C GLU A 10 16.89 19.83 -0.14
N LYS A 11 17.74 20.43 0.71
CA LYS A 11 19.12 20.78 0.38
C LYS A 11 20.02 19.55 0.15
N ASP A 12 19.70 18.42 0.77
CA ASP A 12 20.50 17.19 0.72
C ASP A 12 19.92 16.14 -0.25
N LYS A 13 18.80 16.45 -0.91
CA LYS A 13 18.09 15.53 -1.81
C LYS A 13 18.91 15.30 -3.09
N LYS A 14 19.30 14.04 -3.33
CA LYS A 14 19.98 13.63 -4.57
C LYS A 14 19.07 12.78 -5.44
N VAL A 15 18.79 13.27 -6.65
CA VAL A 15 18.05 12.49 -7.66
C VAL A 15 19.02 11.50 -8.30
N ILE A 16 18.66 10.23 -8.28
CA ILE A 16 19.43 9.17 -8.92
C ILE A 16 18.65 8.55 -10.08
N LYS A 17 19.36 8.10 -11.10
CA LYS A 17 18.76 7.35 -12.22
C LYS A 17 18.52 5.90 -11.81
N PHE A 18 17.46 5.28 -12.30
CA PHE A 18 17.17 3.86 -11.99
C PHE A 18 18.34 2.92 -12.35
N ARG A 19 19.08 3.23 -13.42
CA ARG A 19 20.27 2.45 -13.82
C ARG A 19 21.42 2.51 -12.81
N SER A 20 21.49 3.53 -11.93
CA SER A 20 22.60 3.69 -10.97
C SER A 20 22.56 2.67 -9.82
N ILE A 21 21.44 1.96 -9.66
CA ILE A 21 21.25 0.90 -8.67
C ILE A 21 21.31 -0.51 -9.26
N LYS A 22 21.69 -0.63 -10.54
CA LYS A 22 21.94 -1.90 -11.20
C LYS A 22 22.98 -2.74 -10.44
N LYS A 23 22.75 -4.05 -10.35
CA LYS A 23 23.53 -5.04 -9.58
C LYS A 23 23.60 -4.79 -8.07
N LYS A 24 22.75 -3.92 -7.52
CA LYS A 24 22.67 -3.71 -6.07
C LYS A 24 21.54 -4.53 -5.46
N ALA A 25 21.75 -4.96 -4.22
CA ALA A 25 20.67 -5.42 -3.35
C ALA A 25 19.97 -4.22 -2.72
N ILE A 26 18.64 -4.23 -2.68
CA ILE A 26 17.84 -3.14 -2.13
C ILE A 26 16.82 -3.71 -1.17
N ALA A 27 16.86 -3.28 0.09
CA ALA A 27 15.82 -3.54 1.06
C ALA A 27 14.61 -2.63 0.79
N ILE A 28 13.44 -3.25 0.64
CA ILE A 28 12.18 -2.58 0.32
C ILE A 28 11.21 -2.84 1.46
N ASP A 29 10.65 -1.79 2.04
CA ASP A 29 9.53 -1.90 2.98
C ASP A 29 8.32 -2.50 2.25
N ALA A 30 7.98 -3.74 2.60
CA ALA A 30 6.91 -4.50 1.98
C ALA A 30 5.54 -3.90 2.31
N LEU A 31 5.30 -3.53 3.56
CA LEU A 31 3.99 -2.99 3.99
C LEU A 31 3.69 -1.65 3.31
N ASN A 32 4.69 -0.78 3.21
CA ASN A 32 4.52 0.48 2.51
C ASN A 32 4.33 0.27 1.00
N SER A 33 5.01 -0.72 0.41
CA SER A 33 4.83 -1.09 -1.01
C SER A 33 3.44 -1.66 -1.28
N ILE A 34 2.97 -2.61 -0.48
CA ILE A 34 1.62 -3.18 -0.55
C ILE A 34 0.56 -2.08 -0.42
N HIS A 35 0.73 -1.16 0.53
CA HIS A 35 -0.17 -0.02 0.67
C HIS A 35 -0.22 0.84 -0.60
N GLN A 36 0.90 1.05 -1.28
CA GLN A 36 0.93 1.76 -2.57
C GLN A 36 0.22 0.96 -3.67
N PHE A 37 0.42 -0.36 -3.73
CA PHE A 37 -0.24 -1.23 -4.70
C PHE A 37 -1.76 -1.21 -4.54
N LEU A 38 -2.27 -1.36 -3.32
CA LEU A 38 -3.71 -1.21 -3.02
C LEU A 38 -4.24 0.20 -3.38
N GLY A 39 -3.38 1.21 -3.38
CA GLY A 39 -3.74 2.58 -3.76
C GLY A 39 -3.85 2.79 -5.26
N VAL A 40 -2.92 2.21 -6.04
CA VAL A 40 -2.71 2.48 -7.47
C VAL A 40 -3.31 1.41 -8.38
N ILE A 41 -3.16 0.13 -8.01
CA ILE A 41 -3.60 -1.01 -8.84
C ILE A 41 -5.07 -1.26 -8.57
N ARG A 42 -5.91 -0.82 -9.49
CA ARG A 42 -7.36 -0.81 -9.38
C ARG A 42 -7.99 -1.11 -10.73
N SER A 43 -9.19 -1.66 -10.69
CA SER A 43 -10.06 -1.82 -11.85
C SER A 43 -10.45 -0.46 -12.43
N LYS A 44 -10.92 -0.43 -13.69
CA LYS A 44 -11.33 0.82 -14.38
C LYS A 44 -12.39 1.62 -13.61
N ASP A 45 -13.22 0.94 -12.84
CA ASP A 45 -14.26 1.52 -11.98
C ASP A 45 -13.71 2.12 -10.66
N GLY A 46 -12.42 1.93 -10.37
CA GLY A 46 -11.73 2.38 -9.17
C GLY A 46 -11.80 1.41 -7.99
N THR A 47 -12.42 0.24 -8.17
CA THR A 47 -12.42 -0.81 -7.15
C THR A 47 -11.06 -1.51 -7.08
N LEU A 48 -10.76 -2.16 -5.96
CA LEU A 48 -9.57 -2.99 -5.85
C LEU A 48 -9.66 -4.15 -6.86
N LEU A 49 -8.52 -4.53 -7.42
CA LEU A 49 -8.45 -5.76 -8.21
C LEU A 49 -8.80 -6.96 -7.31
N LYS A 50 -9.65 -7.85 -7.83
CA LYS A 50 -10.12 -9.03 -7.12
C LYS A 50 -10.11 -10.27 -8.02
N ASP A 51 -10.07 -11.44 -7.40
CA ASP A 51 -10.33 -12.71 -8.07
C ASP A 51 -11.84 -13.00 -8.24
N SER A 52 -12.17 -14.19 -8.75
CA SER A 52 -13.54 -14.67 -8.94
C SER A 52 -14.33 -14.85 -7.64
N GLU A 53 -13.64 -15.06 -6.51
CA GLU A 53 -14.25 -15.21 -5.18
C GLU A 53 -14.42 -13.86 -4.46
N GLY A 54 -13.86 -12.79 -5.03
CA GLY A 54 -13.93 -11.44 -4.50
C GLY A 54 -12.80 -11.09 -3.52
N ASN A 55 -11.78 -11.94 -3.39
CA ASN A 55 -10.59 -11.67 -2.61
C ASN A 55 -9.76 -10.60 -3.32
N VAL A 56 -9.16 -9.68 -2.56
CA VAL A 56 -8.33 -8.61 -3.13
C VAL A 56 -7.01 -9.22 -3.60
N THR A 57 -6.59 -8.93 -4.83
CA THR A 57 -5.34 -9.46 -5.42
C THR A 57 -4.38 -8.37 -5.89
N SER A 58 -4.70 -7.10 -5.61
CA SER A 58 -3.90 -5.95 -6.07
C SER A 58 -2.48 -5.97 -5.48
N HIS A 59 -2.30 -6.51 -4.26
CA HIS A 59 -0.99 -6.66 -3.64
C HIS A 59 -0.11 -7.68 -4.37
N LEU A 60 -0.67 -8.83 -4.75
CA LEU A 60 0.04 -9.89 -5.47
C LEU A 60 0.51 -9.41 -6.84
N SER A 61 -0.40 -8.80 -7.61
CA SER A 61 -0.07 -8.22 -8.91
C SER A 61 1.03 -7.17 -8.78
N GLY A 62 0.91 -6.29 -7.78
CA GLY A 62 1.91 -5.25 -7.54
C GLY A 62 3.29 -5.81 -7.16
N LEU A 63 3.34 -6.77 -6.25
CA LEU A 63 4.59 -7.42 -5.84
C LEU A 63 5.23 -8.16 -7.02
N PHE A 64 4.45 -8.95 -7.75
CA PHE A 64 4.92 -9.72 -8.90
C PHE A 64 5.54 -8.82 -9.97
N PHE A 65 4.77 -7.87 -10.52
CA PHE A 65 5.27 -7.01 -11.60
C PHE A 65 6.40 -6.08 -11.13
N ARG A 66 6.37 -5.62 -9.87
CA ARG A 66 7.46 -4.83 -9.30
C ARG A 66 8.74 -5.64 -9.19
N CYS A 67 8.65 -6.89 -8.73
CA CYS A 67 9.78 -7.80 -8.60
C CYS A 67 10.37 -8.10 -9.98
N VAL A 68 9.55 -8.49 -10.95
CA VAL A 68 9.96 -8.71 -12.35
C VAL A 68 10.71 -7.50 -12.90
N ASN A 69 10.15 -6.30 -12.77
CA ASN A 69 10.80 -5.08 -13.26
C ASN A 69 12.17 -4.81 -12.59
N PHE A 70 12.34 -5.12 -11.29
CA PHE A 70 13.64 -5.02 -10.63
C PHE A 70 14.64 -6.06 -11.18
N LEU A 71 14.21 -7.31 -11.30
CA LEU A 71 15.05 -8.41 -11.79
C LEU A 71 15.49 -8.20 -13.24
N GLU A 72 14.60 -7.74 -14.13
CA GLU A 72 14.92 -7.36 -15.51
C GLU A 72 16.01 -6.28 -15.58
N ASN A 73 15.99 -5.36 -14.62
CA ASN A 73 16.99 -4.31 -14.49
C ASN A 73 18.24 -4.74 -13.69
N LYS A 74 18.38 -6.04 -13.39
CA LYS A 74 19.47 -6.64 -12.61
C LYS A 74 19.60 -6.03 -11.22
N ILE A 75 18.49 -5.68 -10.58
CA ILE A 75 18.42 -5.22 -9.19
C ILE A 75 17.94 -6.41 -8.36
N ASN A 76 18.52 -6.64 -7.18
CA ASN A 76 18.11 -7.70 -6.28
C ASN A 76 17.19 -7.15 -5.17
N PRO A 77 15.86 -7.25 -5.28
CA PRO A 77 14.94 -6.73 -4.28
C PRO A 77 14.84 -7.67 -3.07
N ILE A 78 14.92 -7.10 -1.86
CA ILE A 78 14.69 -7.81 -0.60
C ILE A 78 13.50 -7.15 0.09
N PHE A 79 12.35 -7.82 0.10
CA PHE A 79 11.16 -7.31 0.76
C PHE A 79 11.22 -7.57 2.27
N VAL A 80 11.17 -6.50 3.05
CA VAL A 80 11.22 -6.52 4.51
C VAL A 80 9.82 -6.28 5.05
N PHE A 81 9.32 -7.23 5.83
CA PHE A 81 8.03 -7.14 6.49
C PHE A 81 8.22 -6.78 7.96
N ASP A 82 7.35 -5.92 8.50
CA ASP A 82 7.37 -5.60 9.93
C ASP A 82 7.07 -6.85 10.76
N GLY A 83 7.74 -6.93 11.91
CA GLY A 83 7.41 -7.85 12.99
C GLY A 83 6.33 -7.28 13.91
N GLU A 84 6.38 -7.66 15.19
CA GLU A 84 5.45 -7.17 16.18
C GLU A 84 5.64 -5.66 16.44
N PRO A 85 4.57 -4.84 16.39
CA PRO A 85 4.69 -3.42 16.66
C PRO A 85 4.99 -3.16 18.15
N PRO A 86 5.84 -2.17 18.48
CA PRO A 86 6.13 -1.81 19.87
C PRO A 86 4.89 -1.29 20.61
N SER A 87 4.86 -1.43 21.94
CA SER A 87 3.76 -1.02 22.81
C SER A 87 3.35 0.45 22.61
N LEU A 88 4.31 1.34 22.37
CA LEU A 88 4.09 2.77 22.11
C LEU A 88 3.22 3.04 20.86
N LYS A 89 3.14 2.10 19.90
CA LYS A 89 2.29 2.23 18.70
C LYS A 89 0.84 1.82 18.93
N GLN A 90 0.47 1.27 20.08
CA GLN A 90 -0.89 0.76 20.33
C GLN A 90 -1.98 1.83 20.13
N ASN A 91 -1.77 3.04 20.65
CA ASN A 91 -2.72 4.16 20.50
C ASN A 91 -2.91 4.53 19.03
N VAL A 92 -1.81 4.65 18.27
CA VAL A 92 -1.84 4.96 16.83
C VAL A 92 -2.56 3.86 16.03
N ILE A 93 -2.33 2.58 16.38
CA ILE A 93 -3.02 1.44 15.77
C ILE A 93 -4.52 1.49 16.06
N LYS A 94 -4.92 1.79 17.30
CA LYS A 94 -6.32 1.93 17.71
C LYS A 94 -7.02 3.06 16.95
N GLU A 95 -6.38 4.23 16.85
CA GLU A 95 -6.88 5.35 16.06
C GLU A 95 -7.02 5.01 14.57
N ARG A 96 -6.06 4.27 14.01
CA ARG A 96 -6.13 3.81 12.61
C ARG A 96 -7.33 2.90 12.40
N LYS A 97 -7.56 1.93 13.29
CA LYS A 97 -8.74 1.05 13.26
C LYS A 97 -10.04 1.86 13.34
N ASN A 98 -10.11 2.86 14.23
CA ASN A 98 -11.28 3.72 14.37
C ASN A 98 -11.55 4.56 13.10
N ARG A 99 -10.50 5.11 12.46
CA ARG A 99 -10.64 5.83 11.19
C ARG A 99 -11.19 4.96 10.08
N VAL A 100 -10.74 3.70 9.99
CA VAL A 100 -11.25 2.73 9.01
C VAL A 100 -12.71 2.40 9.28
N LYS A 101 -13.10 2.19 10.55
CA LYS A 101 -14.50 1.94 10.93
C LYS A 101 -15.42 3.08 10.50
N LYS A 102 -15.06 4.33 10.85
CA LYS A 102 -15.80 5.53 10.43
C LYS A 102 -15.88 5.68 8.91
N ALA A 103 -14.81 5.35 8.19
CA ALA A 103 -14.80 5.39 6.72
C ALA A 103 -15.76 4.35 6.11
N LYS A 104 -15.84 3.14 6.68
CA LYS A 104 -16.81 2.10 6.25
C LYS A 104 -18.25 2.57 6.39
N GLU A 105 -18.59 3.21 7.51
CA GLU A 105 -19.93 3.78 7.72
C GLU A 105 -20.23 4.88 6.70
N LYS A 106 -19.30 5.81 6.48
CA LYS A 106 -19.44 6.87 5.47
C LYS A 106 -19.55 6.32 4.04
N LEU A 107 -18.82 5.26 3.71
CA LEU A 107 -18.93 4.59 2.41
C LEU A 107 -20.33 4.00 2.21
N LYS A 108 -20.90 3.35 3.23
CA LYS A 108 -22.26 2.79 3.16
C LYS A 108 -23.29 3.88 2.85
N ASN A 109 -23.19 5.02 3.55
CA ASN A 109 -24.06 6.18 3.32
C ASN A 109 -23.84 6.85 1.95
N ALA A 110 -22.59 6.90 1.46
CA ALA A 110 -22.30 7.45 0.14
C ALA A 110 -22.85 6.56 -0.98
N LYS A 111 -22.84 5.24 -0.79
CA LYS A 111 -23.45 4.27 -1.72
C LYS A 111 -24.97 4.40 -1.78
N THR A 112 -25.65 4.57 -0.64
CA THR A 112 -27.11 4.76 -0.64
C THR A 112 -27.54 6.06 -1.30
N LYS A 113 -26.68 7.08 -1.29
CA LYS A 113 -26.92 8.40 -1.92
C LYS A 113 -26.36 8.52 -3.35
N ASP A 114 -25.82 7.44 -3.92
CA ASP A 114 -25.11 7.39 -5.22
C ASP A 114 -24.06 8.50 -5.45
N GLN A 115 -23.36 8.90 -4.39
CA GLN A 115 -22.35 9.97 -4.46
C GLN A 115 -21.01 9.42 -4.94
N LYS A 116 -20.86 9.28 -6.26
CA LYS A 116 -19.68 8.66 -6.90
C LYS A 116 -18.32 9.18 -6.39
N HIS A 117 -18.20 10.49 -6.17
CA HIS A 117 -16.96 11.09 -5.63
C HIS A 117 -16.65 10.59 -4.21
N GLU A 118 -17.62 10.66 -3.31
CA GLU A 118 -17.46 10.24 -1.91
C GLU A 118 -17.28 8.72 -1.79
N ILE A 119 -17.95 7.93 -2.64
CA ILE A 119 -17.74 6.48 -2.74
C ILE A 119 -16.27 6.18 -3.04
N ARG A 120 -15.68 6.82 -4.06
CA ARG A 120 -14.26 6.63 -4.41
C ARG A 120 -13.33 7.03 -3.26
N LYS A 121 -13.59 8.19 -2.64
CA LYS A 121 -12.81 8.73 -1.51
C LYS A 121 -12.79 7.78 -0.32
N TYR A 122 -13.96 7.33 0.15
CA TYR A 122 -14.04 6.44 1.31
C TYR A 122 -13.58 5.02 0.99
N ALA A 123 -13.81 4.51 -0.23
CA ALA A 123 -13.27 3.23 -0.68
C ALA A 123 -11.74 3.21 -0.64
N LYS A 124 -11.08 4.29 -1.07
CA LYS A 124 -9.61 4.44 -0.98
C LYS A 124 -9.12 4.53 0.47
N GLN A 125 -9.93 5.08 1.38
CA GLN A 125 -9.58 5.14 2.81
C GLN A 125 -9.72 3.79 3.51
N ILE A 126 -10.61 2.90 3.03
CA ILE A 126 -10.88 1.58 3.62
C ILE A 126 -9.90 0.52 3.13
N SER A 127 -9.26 0.68 1.96
CA SER A 127 -8.25 -0.25 1.45
C SER A 127 -7.06 -0.33 2.40
N THR A 128 -7.20 -1.21 3.39
CA THR A 128 -6.30 -1.38 4.51
C THR A 128 -5.72 -2.77 4.40
N ILE A 129 -4.42 -2.87 4.65
CA ILE A 129 -3.75 -4.16 4.79
C ILE A 129 -4.36 -4.90 5.98
N ASN A 130 -4.75 -6.16 5.76
CA ASN A 130 -5.14 -7.10 6.80
C ASN A 130 -4.10 -8.23 6.91
N ILE A 131 -4.24 -9.10 7.91
CA ILE A 131 -3.29 -10.20 8.16
C ILE A 131 -3.22 -11.14 6.95
N GLN A 132 -4.35 -11.41 6.30
CA GLN A 132 -4.43 -12.27 5.13
C GLN A 132 -3.58 -11.74 3.96
N ILE A 133 -3.73 -10.46 3.61
CA ILE A 133 -2.93 -9.79 2.57
C ILE A 133 -1.43 -9.89 2.90
N ILE A 134 -1.04 -9.72 4.17
CA ILE A 134 0.37 -9.83 4.58
C ILE A 134 0.87 -11.25 4.37
N LYS A 135 0.08 -12.25 4.78
CA LYS A 135 0.42 -13.66 4.64
C LYS A 135 0.59 -14.04 3.17
N GLU A 136 -0.40 -13.74 2.34
CA GLU A 136 -0.35 -13.98 0.89
C GLU A 136 0.75 -13.19 0.17
N SER A 137 1.22 -12.08 0.75
CA SER A 137 2.33 -11.32 0.17
C SER A 137 3.71 -11.93 0.49
N LYS A 138 3.78 -12.80 1.50
CA LYS A 138 5.01 -13.47 1.94
C LYS A 138 5.18 -14.84 1.28
N ASP A 139 4.07 -15.57 1.19
CA ASP A 139 3.97 -16.92 0.62
C ASP A 139 3.99 -16.87 -0.92
#